data_AF-A0A124SEW9-F1
#
_entry.id   AF-A0A124SEW9-F1
#
_cell.length_a   1.000
_cell.length_b   1.000
_cell.length_c   1.000
_cell.angle_alpha   90.00
_cell.angle_beta   90.00
_cell.angle_gamma   90.00
#
_symmetry.space_group_name_H-M   'P 1'
#
loop_
_entity.id
_entity.type
_entity.pdbx_description
1 polymer ?
#
loop_
_entity_poly.entity_id
_entity_poly.type
_entity_poly.pdbx_seq_one_letter_code
_entity_poly.pdbx_strand_id
1 'polypeptide(L)'
;MGGGAGLSMNATFRIVTENTLFAMPEASIGCIPDVGASNFLSRLPGYFGEYVALTQVRLNGIEMVECGLATHLIREGRLQKLDECLAREHLVVSHLLRRTVNDDFYEGPRAVLIDKDKKPKWSPSKLALVDQEMLSKCFSMIDDEDWQPLKLLARTNPNHVILSRI
;
A
#
# COMPACT_ATOMS: atom_id res chain seq x y z
N MET A 1 -3.51 2.74 15.98
CA MET A 1 -3.90 3.87 16.85
C MET A 1 -4.22 3.36 18.23
N GLY A 2 -4.04 4.21 19.24
CA GLY A 2 -4.37 3.90 20.62
C GLY A 2 -3.77 2.60 21.14
N GLY A 3 -4.59 1.76 21.77
CA GLY A 3 -4.18 0.44 22.27
C GLY A 3 -3.42 -0.45 21.27
N GLY A 4 -3.64 -0.30 19.95
CA GLY A 4 -2.86 -1.02 18.93
C GLY A 4 -1.38 -0.62 18.87
N ALA A 5 -1.05 0.62 19.26
CA ALA A 5 0.33 1.04 19.46
C ALA A 5 0.97 0.27 20.63
N GLY A 6 0.23 0.09 21.74
CA GLY A 6 0.71 -0.66 22.90
C GLY A 6 1.19 -2.07 22.60
N LEU A 7 0.48 -2.76 21.71
CA LEU A 7 0.80 -4.12 21.28
C LEU A 7 2.07 -4.19 20.42
N SER A 8 2.39 -3.13 19.68
CA SER A 8 3.42 -3.15 18.63
C SER A 8 4.66 -2.34 18.97
N MET A 9 4.53 -1.25 19.72
CA MET A 9 5.65 -0.32 20.00
C MET A 9 6.70 -0.89 20.94
N ASN A 10 6.35 -1.92 21.73
CA ASN A 10 7.30 -2.63 22.57
C ASN A 10 7.95 -3.84 21.87
N ALA A 11 7.59 -4.12 20.60
CA ALA A 11 8.22 -5.18 19.84
C ALA A 11 9.61 -4.79 19.33
N THR A 12 10.51 -5.78 19.21
CA THR A 12 11.86 -5.62 18.63
C THR A 12 11.80 -5.15 17.18
N PHE A 13 10.87 -5.73 16.41
CA PHE A 13 10.66 -5.36 15.01
C PHE A 13 9.30 -4.69 14.85
N ARG A 14 9.32 -3.48 14.31
CA ARG A 14 8.14 -2.64 14.09
C ARG A 14 8.09 -2.35 12.60
N ILE A 15 7.32 -3.16 11.91
CA ILE A 15 7.21 -3.16 10.46
C ILE A 15 6.01 -2.31 10.07
N VAL A 16 6.24 -1.36 9.17
CA VAL A 16 5.21 -0.44 8.67
C VAL A 16 5.18 -0.47 7.14
N THR A 17 4.07 -0.03 6.58
CA THR A 17 3.81 0.08 5.14
C THR A 17 3.47 1.53 4.76
N GLU A 18 3.37 1.81 3.46
CA GLU A 18 2.90 3.08 2.91
C GLU A 18 1.50 3.48 3.43
N ASN A 19 0.67 2.50 3.77
CA ASN A 19 -0.69 2.71 4.28
C ASN A 19 -0.75 2.74 5.82
N THR A 20 0.37 2.58 6.51
CA THR A 20 0.40 2.60 7.97
C THR A 20 0.15 4.00 8.50
N LEU A 21 -0.82 4.11 9.41
CA LEU A 21 -1.14 5.34 10.13
C LEU A 21 -1.01 5.13 11.63
N PHE A 22 -0.14 5.91 12.24
CA PHE A 22 0.06 5.95 13.68
C PHE A 22 -0.50 7.24 14.26
N ALA A 23 -1.23 7.12 15.36
CA ALA A 23 -1.70 8.25 16.14
C ALA A 23 -2.05 7.76 17.55
N MET A 24 -1.94 8.67 18.51
CA MET A 24 -2.38 8.51 19.89
C MET A 24 -3.55 9.46 20.14
N PRO A 25 -4.80 9.10 19.78
CA PRO A 25 -5.97 9.98 19.84
C PRO A 25 -6.58 10.13 21.24
N GLU A 26 -5.93 9.64 22.31
CA GLU A 26 -6.44 9.65 23.68
C GLU A 26 -6.66 11.07 24.24
N ALA A 27 -5.78 12.02 23.95
CA ALA A 27 -5.92 13.38 24.47
C ALA A 27 -7.16 14.09 23.91
N SER A 28 -7.61 13.71 22.71
CA SER A 28 -8.83 14.26 22.11
C SER A 28 -10.11 13.89 22.85
N ILE A 29 -10.10 12.78 23.61
CA ILE A 29 -11.23 12.33 24.43
C ILE A 29 -11.03 12.63 25.92
N GLY A 30 -10.03 13.44 26.28
CA GLY A 30 -9.70 13.77 27.67
C GLY A 30 -8.91 12.69 28.42
N CYS A 31 -8.36 11.71 27.71
CA CYS A 31 -7.49 10.67 28.26
C CYS A 31 -6.01 11.00 28.02
N ILE A 32 -5.10 10.32 28.72
CA ILE A 32 -3.67 10.39 28.44
C ILE A 32 -3.25 9.23 27.51
N PRO A 33 -2.19 9.38 26.70
CA PRO A 33 -1.63 8.25 25.98
C PRO A 33 -1.25 7.13 26.96
N ASP A 34 -1.88 5.97 26.80
CA ASP A 34 -1.76 4.82 27.70
C ASP A 34 -0.85 3.73 27.08
N VAL A 35 -0.98 2.48 27.53
CA VAL A 35 -0.30 1.29 26.97
C VAL A 35 1.23 1.41 26.78
N GLY A 36 1.88 2.14 27.68
CA GLY A 36 3.33 2.35 27.65
C GLY A 36 3.78 3.43 26.67
N ALA A 37 2.89 4.30 26.19
CA ALA A 37 3.23 5.46 25.37
C ALA A 37 4.31 6.34 26.01
N SER A 38 4.24 6.56 27.32
CA SER A 38 5.30 7.27 28.05
C SER A 38 6.67 6.62 27.93
N ASN A 39 6.76 5.31 27.67
CA ASN A 39 8.03 4.61 27.45
C ASN A 39 8.58 4.85 26.04
N PHE A 40 7.80 4.60 24.99
CA PHE A 40 8.33 4.73 23.63
C PHE A 40 8.34 6.17 23.11
N LEU A 41 7.41 7.04 23.54
CA LEU A 41 7.37 8.44 23.11
C LEU A 41 8.49 9.27 23.75
N SER A 42 8.84 9.01 25.02
CA SER A 42 9.94 9.73 25.71
C SER A 42 11.33 9.45 25.12
N ARG A 43 11.44 8.45 24.23
CA ARG A 43 12.68 8.08 23.55
C ARG A 43 12.77 8.63 22.13
N LEU A 44 11.76 9.36 21.68
CA LEU A 44 11.80 10.05 20.40
C LEU A 44 12.75 11.25 20.48
N PRO A 45 13.35 11.66 19.35
CA PRO A 45 14.32 12.74 19.34
C PRO A 45 13.70 14.08 19.79
N GLY A 46 14.41 14.79 20.64
CA GLY A 46 13.99 16.10 21.15
C GLY A 46 12.70 16.02 21.98
N TYR A 47 11.76 16.92 21.69
CA TYR A 47 10.43 16.97 22.33
C TYR A 47 9.32 16.39 21.44
N PHE A 48 9.70 15.54 20.48
CA PHE A 48 8.75 15.04 19.48
C PHE A 48 7.73 14.08 20.10
N GLY A 49 8.12 13.32 21.13
CA GLY A 49 7.20 12.45 21.87
C GLY A 49 6.06 13.19 22.53
N GLU A 50 6.36 14.29 23.21
CA GLU A 50 5.39 15.17 23.84
C GLU A 50 4.49 15.84 22.81
N TYR A 51 5.06 16.30 21.70
CA TYR A 51 4.29 16.84 20.59
C TYR A 51 3.28 15.82 20.05
N VAL A 52 3.72 14.60 19.74
CA VAL A 52 2.84 13.54 19.22
C VAL A 52 1.77 13.17 20.26
N ALA A 53 2.16 13.06 21.53
CA ALA A 53 1.26 12.75 22.65
C ALA A 53 0.15 13.80 22.84
N LEU A 54 0.47 15.10 22.72
CA LEU A 54 -0.46 16.18 23.04
C LEU A 54 -1.27 16.66 21.84
N THR A 55 -0.66 16.69 20.65
CA THR A 55 -1.30 17.27 19.45
C THR A 55 -2.11 16.28 18.63
N GLN A 56 -1.98 14.98 18.93
CA GLN A 56 -2.71 13.91 18.23
C GLN A 56 -2.37 13.83 16.74
N VAL A 57 -1.16 14.28 16.37
CA VAL A 57 -0.68 14.23 15.00
C VAL A 57 -0.69 12.79 14.49
N ARG A 58 -1.06 12.64 13.21
CA ARG A 58 -1.00 11.37 12.51
C ARG A 58 0.34 11.26 11.82
N LEU A 59 1.05 10.17 12.06
CA LEU A 59 2.31 9.85 11.41
C LEU A 59 2.08 8.75 10.39
N ASN A 60 2.63 8.93 9.19
CA ASN A 60 2.68 7.90 8.16
C ASN A 60 3.85 6.93 8.41
N GLY A 61 3.89 5.81 7.69
CA GLY A 61 4.93 4.79 7.87
C GLY A 61 6.37 5.31 7.66
N ILE A 62 6.59 6.29 6.78
CA ILE A 62 7.92 6.87 6.54
C ILE A 62 8.35 7.69 7.76
N GLU A 63 7.48 8.59 8.22
CA GLU A 63 7.72 9.44 9.40
C GLU A 63 7.97 8.60 10.66
N MET A 64 7.26 7.48 10.81
CA MET A 64 7.49 6.55 11.91
C MET A 64 8.90 5.95 11.89
N VAL A 65 9.44 5.62 10.71
CA VAL A 65 10.82 5.12 10.59
C VAL A 65 11.81 6.24 10.90
N GLU A 66 11.59 7.44 10.38
CA GLU A 66 12.47 8.59 10.60
C GLU A 66 12.56 8.99 12.07
N CYS A 67 11.44 8.97 12.80
CA CYS A 67 11.44 9.31 14.22
C CYS A 67 11.83 8.12 15.12
N GLY A 68 12.04 6.91 14.57
CA GLY A 68 12.44 5.71 15.32
C GLY A 68 11.30 4.89 15.94
N LEU A 69 10.04 5.25 15.66
CA LEU A 69 8.86 4.48 16.05
C LEU A 69 8.71 3.17 15.25
N ALA A 70 9.24 3.11 14.03
CA ALA A 70 9.30 1.91 13.22
C ALA A 70 10.75 1.55 12.88
N THR A 71 11.01 0.26 12.66
CA THR A 71 12.34 -0.22 12.28
C THR A 71 12.47 -0.52 10.79
N HIS A 72 11.37 -0.91 10.13
CA HIS A 72 11.37 -1.27 8.72
C HIS A 72 10.13 -0.72 8.03
N LEU A 73 10.32 -0.12 6.85
CA LEU A 73 9.25 0.18 5.89
C LEU A 73 9.27 -0.88 4.79
N ILE A 74 8.16 -1.58 4.60
CA ILE A 74 7.98 -2.54 3.51
C ILE A 74 6.82 -2.09 2.61
N ARG A 75 6.92 -2.36 1.31
CA ARG A 75 5.78 -2.17 0.40
C ARG A 75 4.66 -3.14 0.74
N GLU A 76 3.41 -2.70 0.66
CA GLU A 76 2.23 -3.52 0.96
C GLU A 76 2.23 -4.84 0.18
N GLY A 77 2.66 -4.82 -1.09
CA GLY A 77 2.77 -6.01 -1.92
C GLY A 77 3.69 -7.10 -1.38
N ARG A 78 4.59 -6.80 -0.43
CA ARG A 78 5.45 -7.80 0.23
C ARG A 78 4.71 -8.61 1.31
N LEU A 79 3.58 -8.11 1.80
CA LEU A 79 2.69 -8.82 2.72
C LEU A 79 1.71 -9.73 1.98
N GLN A 80 1.58 -9.56 0.67
CA GLN A 80 0.62 -10.27 -0.16
C GLN A 80 1.21 -11.59 -0.68
N LYS A 81 0.33 -12.58 -0.87
CA LYS A 81 0.70 -13.80 -1.58
C LYS A 81 0.78 -13.55 -3.08
N LEU A 82 1.42 -14.48 -3.82
CA LEU A 82 1.58 -14.36 -5.27
C LEU A 82 0.22 -14.24 -6.00
N ASP A 83 -0.79 -14.98 -5.57
CA ASP A 83 -2.15 -14.93 -6.12
C ASP A 83 -2.81 -13.56 -5.91
N GLU A 84 -2.64 -12.97 -4.74
CA GLU A 84 -3.14 -11.62 -4.43
C GLU A 84 -2.43 -10.55 -5.28
N CYS A 85 -1.10 -10.65 -5.43
CA CYS A 85 -0.32 -9.76 -6.29
C CYS A 85 -0.78 -9.84 -7.75
N LEU A 86 -0.91 -11.05 -8.30
CA LEU A 86 -1.33 -11.26 -9.69
C LEU A 86 -2.78 -10.82 -9.93
N ALA A 87 -3.68 -11.01 -8.96
CA ALA A 87 -5.04 -10.51 -9.05
C ALA A 87 -5.09 -8.98 -9.11
N ARG A 88 -4.24 -8.30 -8.31
CA ARG A 88 -4.11 -6.84 -8.31
C ARG A 88 -3.50 -6.32 -9.62
N GLU A 89 -2.46 -6.97 -10.14
CA GLU A 89 -1.88 -6.63 -11.44
C GLU A 89 -2.88 -6.79 -12.58
N HIS A 90 -3.65 -7.89 -12.58
CA HIS A 90 -4.70 -8.14 -13.56
C HIS A 90 -5.76 -7.03 -13.56
N LEU A 91 -6.14 -6.54 -12.37
CA LEU A 91 -7.08 -5.44 -12.21
C LEU A 91 -6.52 -4.12 -12.77
N VAL A 92 -5.29 -3.75 -12.42
CA VAL A 92 -4.63 -2.54 -12.94
C VAL A 92 -4.49 -2.59 -14.46
N VAL A 93 -3.99 -3.71 -15.00
CA VAL A 93 -3.86 -3.90 -16.45
C VAL A 93 -5.22 -3.85 -17.14
N SER A 94 -6.26 -4.43 -16.53
CA SER A 94 -7.63 -4.36 -17.04
C SER A 94 -8.14 -2.92 -17.15
N HIS A 95 -7.84 -2.05 -16.18
CA HIS A 95 -8.17 -0.63 -16.24
C HIS A 95 -7.43 0.10 -17.36
N LEU A 96 -6.15 -0.19 -17.55
CA LEU A 96 -5.31 0.39 -18.61
C LEU A 96 -5.77 -0.05 -20.01
N LEU A 97 -6.05 -1.33 -20.20
CA LEU A 97 -6.57 -1.86 -21.46
C LEU A 97 -7.95 -1.30 -21.80
N ARG A 98 -8.82 -1.12 -20.80
CA ARG A 98 -10.14 -0.52 -20.99
C ARG A 98 -10.11 1.00 -21.14
N ARG A 99 -8.95 1.66 -21.06
CA ARG A 99 -8.78 3.13 -21.13
C ARG A 99 -9.59 3.88 -20.06
N THR A 100 -9.88 3.21 -18.95
CA THR A 100 -10.69 3.79 -17.88
C THR A 100 -9.95 4.88 -17.11
N VAL A 101 -8.62 4.85 -17.15
CA VAL A 101 -7.71 5.78 -16.47
C VAL A 101 -7.10 6.76 -17.46
N ASN A 102 -6.44 6.26 -18.50
CA ASN A 102 -5.91 7.05 -19.62
C ASN A 102 -5.64 6.14 -20.85
N ASP A 103 -5.15 6.76 -21.93
CA ASP A 103 -4.80 6.08 -23.19
C ASP A 103 -3.31 5.70 -23.28
N ASP A 104 -2.53 5.89 -22.21
CA ASP A 104 -1.06 5.78 -22.26
C ASP A 104 -0.59 4.38 -22.66
N PHE A 105 -1.36 3.35 -22.29
CA PHE A 105 -1.07 1.97 -22.70
C PHE A 105 -1.02 1.81 -24.23
N TYR A 106 -1.81 2.58 -24.97
CA TYR A 106 -1.84 2.58 -26.44
C TYR A 106 -0.87 3.61 -27.03
N GLU A 107 -0.68 4.73 -26.36
CA GLU A 107 0.20 5.81 -26.81
C GLU A 107 1.67 5.39 -26.85
N GLY A 108 2.12 4.59 -25.88
CA GLY A 108 3.49 4.08 -25.86
C GLY A 108 3.84 3.24 -27.09
N PRO A 109 3.09 2.15 -27.38
CA PRO A 109 3.24 1.37 -28.61
C PRO A 109 3.07 2.22 -29.88
N ARG A 110 2.13 3.17 -29.90
CA ARG A 110 1.97 4.09 -31.04
C ARG A 110 3.28 4.84 -31.33
N ALA A 111 3.84 5.52 -30.32
CA ALA A 111 5.02 6.35 -30.48
C ALA A 111 6.30 5.57 -30.81
N VAL A 112 6.44 4.36 -30.25
CA VAL A 112 7.68 3.57 -30.34
C VAL A 112 7.66 2.56 -31.48
N LEU A 113 6.54 1.86 -31.70
CA LEU A 113 6.45 0.71 -32.60
C LEU A 113 5.68 1.01 -33.89
N ILE A 114 4.58 1.77 -33.80
CA ILE A 114 3.69 2.02 -34.94
C ILE A 114 4.19 3.22 -35.75
N ASP A 115 4.06 4.43 -35.20
CA ASP A 115 4.41 5.68 -35.88
C ASP A 115 5.92 5.94 -35.83
N LYS A 116 6.61 5.36 -34.84
CA LYS A 116 8.06 5.47 -34.63
C LYS A 116 8.55 6.93 -34.54
N ASP A 117 7.68 7.84 -34.13
CA ASP A 117 8.00 9.25 -33.95
C ASP A 117 8.86 9.52 -32.71
N LYS A 118 8.93 8.54 -31.78
CA LYS A 118 9.61 8.62 -30.48
C LYS A 118 9.16 9.80 -29.62
N LYS A 119 7.93 10.28 -29.82
CA LYS A 119 7.34 11.45 -29.14
C LYS A 119 5.99 11.07 -28.53
N PRO A 120 5.98 10.25 -27.46
CA PRO A 120 4.74 9.87 -26.80
C PRO A 120 4.07 11.08 -26.14
N LYS A 121 2.75 11.16 -26.28
CA LYS A 121 1.87 12.19 -25.71
C LYS A 121 1.19 11.65 -24.45
N TRP A 122 1.96 11.49 -23.39
CA TRP A 122 1.45 10.98 -22.12
C TRP A 122 0.37 11.87 -21.50
N SER A 123 -0.62 11.23 -20.88
CA SER A 123 -1.71 11.90 -20.15
C SER A 123 -1.86 11.29 -18.75
N PRO A 124 -1.44 11.99 -17.69
CA PRO A 124 -0.91 13.35 -17.66
C PRO A 124 0.54 13.47 -18.16
N SER A 125 0.90 14.65 -18.69
CA SER A 125 2.24 14.90 -19.26
C SER A 125 3.36 15.04 -18.22
N LYS A 126 3.01 15.15 -16.93
CA LYS A 126 3.96 15.32 -15.81
C LYS A 126 3.47 14.56 -14.60
N LEU A 127 4.41 14.03 -13.81
CA LEU A 127 4.11 13.30 -12.57
C LEU A 127 3.34 14.14 -11.55
N ALA A 128 3.63 15.44 -11.43
CA ALA A 128 2.94 16.35 -10.50
C ALA A 128 1.46 16.57 -10.81
N LEU A 129 1.00 16.16 -12.00
CA LEU A 129 -0.40 16.24 -12.43
C LEU A 129 -1.14 14.91 -12.22
N VAL A 130 -0.48 13.88 -11.69
CA VAL A 130 -1.14 12.63 -11.29
C VAL A 130 -1.87 12.90 -9.98
N ASP A 131 -3.20 12.82 -10.00
CA ASP A 131 -4.03 12.95 -8.81
C ASP A 131 -4.30 11.60 -8.12
N GLN A 132 -4.80 11.66 -6.90
CA GLN A 132 -5.14 10.47 -6.10
C GLN A 132 -6.37 9.74 -6.64
N GLU A 133 -7.25 10.43 -7.36
CA GLU A 133 -8.47 9.84 -7.92
C GLU A 133 -8.13 8.89 -9.08
N MET A 134 -7.24 9.32 -9.98
CA MET A 134 -6.67 8.54 -11.07
C MET A 134 -5.97 7.28 -10.55
N LEU A 135 -5.16 7.42 -9.49
CA LEU A 135 -4.50 6.29 -8.84
C LEU A 135 -5.50 5.35 -8.18
N SER A 136 -6.49 5.89 -7.45
CA SER A 136 -7.53 5.10 -6.80
C SER A 136 -8.33 4.29 -7.83
N LYS A 137 -8.62 4.89 -8.99
CA LYS A 137 -9.32 4.23 -10.08
C LYS A 137 -8.57 3.04 -10.66
N CYS A 138 -7.24 3.09 -10.76
CA CYS A 138 -6.43 1.92 -11.16
C CYS A 138 -6.64 0.69 -10.26
N PHE A 139 -7.00 0.91 -9.00
CA PHE A 139 -7.20 -0.14 -8.00
C PHE A 139 -8.68 -0.38 -7.64
N SER A 140 -9.60 0.31 -8.31
CA SER A 140 -11.04 0.14 -8.08
C SER A 140 -11.56 -1.16 -8.70
N MET A 141 -12.66 -1.69 -8.17
CA MET A 141 -13.31 -2.83 -8.82
C MET A 141 -13.92 -2.38 -10.15
N ILE A 142 -13.86 -3.24 -11.16
CA ILE A 142 -14.44 -2.95 -12.47
C ILE A 142 -15.94 -3.24 -12.41
N ASP A 143 -16.73 -2.22 -12.72
CA ASP A 143 -18.19 -2.29 -12.77
C ASP A 143 -18.64 -2.81 -14.15
N ASP A 144 -18.50 -4.12 -14.32
CA ASP A 144 -18.80 -4.86 -15.55
C ASP A 144 -19.34 -6.24 -15.13
N GLU A 145 -20.55 -6.60 -15.61
CA GLU A 145 -21.25 -7.82 -15.19
C GLU A 145 -20.44 -9.10 -15.51
N ASP A 146 -19.63 -9.07 -16.56
CA ASP A 146 -18.80 -10.19 -16.99
C ASP A 146 -17.41 -10.18 -16.35
N TRP A 147 -17.08 -9.16 -15.56
CA TRP A 147 -15.76 -9.06 -14.97
C TRP A 147 -15.63 -9.91 -13.71
N GLN A 148 -14.57 -10.73 -13.67
CA GLN A 148 -14.18 -11.47 -12.48
C GLN A 148 -12.70 -11.23 -12.16
N PRO A 149 -12.35 -11.09 -10.88
CA PRO A 149 -10.96 -11.09 -10.45
C PRO A 149 -10.25 -12.37 -10.92
N LEU A 150 -8.97 -12.24 -11.28
CA LEU A 150 -8.15 -13.39 -11.66
C LEU A 150 -8.10 -14.38 -10.49
N LYS A 151 -8.67 -15.57 -10.69
CA LYS A 151 -8.56 -16.69 -9.75
C LYS A 151 -7.54 -17.67 -10.28
N LEU A 152 -6.40 -17.76 -9.60
CA LEU A 152 -5.42 -18.80 -9.90
C LEU A 152 -5.96 -20.15 -9.42
N LEU A 153 -5.80 -21.16 -10.27
CA LEU A 153 -6.06 -22.54 -9.85
C LEU A 153 -5.12 -22.88 -8.70
N ALA A 154 -5.67 -23.45 -7.63
CA ALA A 154 -4.85 -23.96 -6.54
C ALA A 154 -3.84 -24.96 -7.13
N ARG A 155 -2.55 -24.77 -6.83
CA ARG A 155 -1.53 -25.74 -7.25
C ARG A 155 -1.90 -27.09 -6.65
N THR A 156 -2.33 -28.03 -7.48
CA THR A 156 -2.39 -29.43 -7.10
C THR A 156 -0.95 -29.85 -6.81
N ASN A 157 -0.70 -30.25 -5.57
CA ASN A 157 0.60 -30.73 -5.14
C ASN A 157 1.00 -31.92 -6.05
N PRO A 158 2.10 -31.85 -6.82
CA PRO A 158 2.46 -32.92 -7.76
C PRO A 158 2.67 -34.28 -7.09
N ASN A 159 2.86 -34.31 -5.77
CA ASN A 159 2.96 -35.54 -4.98
C ASN A 159 1.64 -36.34 -4.86
N HIS A 160 0.49 -35.78 -5.23
CA HIS A 160 -0.81 -36.49 -5.16
C HIS A 160 -1.20 -37.26 -6.43
N VAL A 161 -0.49 -37.09 -7.55
CA VAL A 161 -0.87 -37.73 -8.83
C VAL A 161 -0.27 -39.14 -8.99
N ILE A 162 0.74 -39.51 -8.19
CA ILE A 162 1.47 -40.77 -8.37
C ILE A 162 0.83 -41.95 -7.59
N LEU A 163 0.03 -41.70 -6.56
CA LEU A 163 -0.53 -42.78 -5.71
C LEU A 163 -1.90 -43.32 -6.14
N SER A 164 -2.47 -42.86 -7.25
CA SER A 164 -3.76 -43.38 -7.75
C SER A 164 -3.64 -44.31 -8.96
N ARG A 165 -2.43 -44.83 -9.25
CA ARG A 165 -2.15 -45.77 -10.37
C ARG A 165 -1.23 -46.94 -9.98
N ILE A 166 -1.28 -47.38 -8.73
CA ILE A 166 -0.78 -48.70 -8.31
C ILE A 166 -1.94 -49.40 -7.61
#